data_AF-A0A835FMH3-F1
#
_entry.id   AF-A0A835FMH3-F1
#
_cell.length_a   1.000
_cell.length_b   1.000
_cell.length_c   1.000
_cell.angle_alpha   90.00
_cell.angle_beta   90.00
_cell.angle_gamma   90.00
#
_symmetry.space_group_name_H-M   'P 1'
#
loop_
_entity.id
_entity.type
_entity.pdbx_description
1 polymer ?
#
loop_
_entity_poly.entity_id
_entity_poly.type
_entity_poly.pdbx_seq_one_letter_code
_entity_poly.pdbx_strand_id
1 'polypeptide(L)'
;MQVAYTFDAGPNAVLIARDRKTAALLLQKLLYYFPPQDKDLSSYLVGDKSILTDAGLHSIEDVEALPAPPEIKIHDQKFKGDVSYFICSRLGAGPKVVTDESQVLLNSITGLPNGV
;
A
#
# COMPACT_ATOMS: atom_id res chain seq x y z
N MET A 1 -3.78 19.19 2.50
CA MET A 1 -3.60 17.90 1.81
C MET A 1 -4.92 17.53 1.15
N GLN A 2 -4.95 17.16 -0.13
CA GLN A 2 -6.18 16.84 -0.87
C GLN A 2 -6.28 15.33 -1.09
N VAL A 3 -6.97 14.65 -0.17
CA VAL A 3 -7.16 13.20 -0.15
C VAL A 3 -8.63 12.93 0.12
N ALA A 4 -9.23 12.03 -0.65
CA ALA A 4 -10.54 11.47 -0.38
C ALA A 4 -10.39 10.07 0.24
N TYR A 5 -11.34 9.64 1.06
CA TYR A 5 -11.41 8.28 1.57
C TYR A 5 -12.78 7.68 1.28
N THR A 6 -12.82 6.36 1.11
CA THR A 6 -14.06 5.60 1.02
C THR A 6 -13.88 4.25 1.71
N PHE A 7 -14.98 3.71 2.21
CA PHE A 7 -15.08 2.36 2.76
C PHE A 7 -16.15 1.63 1.97
N ASP A 8 -15.94 0.35 1.72
CA ASP A 8 -16.96 -0.55 1.16
C ASP A 8 -17.62 -1.32 2.31
N ALA A 9 -18.08 -2.55 2.08
CA ALA A 9 -18.62 -3.45 3.11
C ALA A 9 -17.52 -4.05 4.04
N GLY A 10 -16.65 -3.21 4.60
CA GLY A 10 -15.60 -3.64 5.52
C GLY A 10 -14.73 -2.50 6.05
N PRO A 11 -13.81 -2.79 6.99
CA PRO A 11 -12.98 -1.79 7.65
C PRO A 11 -11.81 -1.27 6.80
N ASN A 12 -11.58 -1.85 5.62
CA ASN A 12 -10.48 -1.44 4.74
C ASN A 12 -10.78 -0.06 4.14
N ALA A 13 -9.91 0.91 4.42
CA ALA A 13 -9.99 2.24 3.84
C ALA A 13 -9.32 2.29 2.47
N VAL A 14 -10.02 2.84 1.48
CA VAL A 14 -9.43 3.23 0.19
C VAL A 14 -9.20 4.74 0.22
N LEU A 15 -7.94 5.14 0.06
CA LEU A 15 -7.52 6.54 0.05
C LEU A 15 -7.12 6.96 -1.36
N ILE A 16 -7.69 8.06 -1.86
CA ILE A 16 -7.44 8.59 -3.19
C ILE A 16 -6.74 9.94 -3.02
N ALA A 17 -5.44 9.97 -3.34
CA ALA A 17 -4.65 11.20 -3.39
C ALA A 17 -4.76 11.84 -4.77
N ARG A 18 -4.82 13.18 -4.82
CA ARG A 18 -4.94 13.95 -6.08
C ARG A 18 -3.79 13.68 -7.07
N ASP A 19 -2.57 13.55 -6.55
CA ASP A 19 -1.36 13.37 -7.34
C ASP A 19 -0.30 12.58 -6.56
N ARG A 20 0.78 12.20 -7.27
CA ARG A 20 1.88 11.40 -6.72
C ARG A 20 2.58 12.08 -5.54
N LYS A 21 2.74 13.40 -5.57
CA LYS A 21 3.35 14.18 -4.48
C LYS A 21 2.49 14.12 -3.22
N THR A 22 1.18 14.29 -3.37
CA THR A 22 0.21 14.16 -2.28
C THR A 22 0.16 12.74 -1.74
N ALA A 23 0.27 11.73 -2.61
CA ALA A 23 0.30 10.32 -2.21
C ALA A 23 1.55 9.99 -1.38
N ALA A 24 2.73 10.48 -1.77
CA ALA A 24 3.97 10.29 -1.02
C ALA A 24 3.90 10.93 0.39
N LEU A 25 3.40 12.16 0.48
CA LEU A 25 3.19 12.84 1.77
C LEU A 25 2.14 12.12 2.64
N LEU A 26 1.04 11.65 2.04
CA LEU A 26 0.03 10.86 2.73
C LEU A 26 0.63 9.58 3.28
N LEU A 27 1.45 8.89 2.49
CA LEU A 27 2.10 7.65 2.89
C LEU A 27 3.03 7.85 4.09
N GLN A 28 3.85 8.91 4.10
CA GLN A 28 4.67 9.25 5.27
C GLN A 28 3.81 9.43 6.53
N LYS A 29 2.69 10.16 6.43
CA LYS A 29 1.79 10.36 7.58
C LYS A 29 1.19 9.05 8.05
N LEU A 30 0.71 8.22 7.13
CA LEU A 30 0.11 6.92 7.46
C LEU A 30 1.14 6.00 8.11
N LEU A 31 2.38 5.94 7.61
CA LEU A 31 3.44 5.12 8.19
C LEU A 31 3.92 5.65 9.55
N TYR A 32 3.86 6.96 9.79
CA TYR A 32 4.11 7.53 11.11
C TYR A 32 3.07 7.06 12.13
N TYR A 33 1.78 7.10 11.79
CA TYR A 33 0.69 6.72 12.70
C TYR A 33 0.51 5.23 12.83
N PHE A 34 0.63 4.50 11.72
CA PHE A 34 0.42 3.06 11.63
C PHE A 34 1.72 2.41 11.17
N PRO A 35 2.77 2.39 12.03
CA PRO A 35 3.98 1.66 11.70
C PRO A 35 3.68 0.15 11.70
N PRO A 36 4.41 -0.64 10.89
CA PRO A 36 4.22 -2.08 10.85
C PRO A 36 4.55 -2.73 12.19
N GLN A 37 3.91 -3.87 12.46
CA GLN A 37 4.26 -4.70 13.61
C GLN A 37 5.66 -5.32 13.45
N ASP A 38 5.92 -5.86 12.26
CA ASP A 38 7.18 -6.47 11.85
C ASP A 38 8.13 -5.45 11.20
N LYS A 39 9.40 -5.83 11.04
CA LYS A 39 10.43 -4.94 10.47
C LYS A 39 10.52 -4.95 8.93
N ASP A 40 9.62 -5.67 8.27
CA ASP A 40 9.67 -5.82 6.82
C ASP A 40 8.73 -4.83 6.11
N LEU A 41 9.30 -3.72 5.66
CA LEU A 41 8.58 -2.71 4.87
C LEU A 41 8.12 -3.26 3.51
N SER A 42 8.77 -4.31 2.99
CA SER A 42 8.51 -4.84 1.65
C SER A 42 7.26 -5.71 1.58
N SER A 43 6.87 -6.35 2.68
CA SER A 43 5.57 -7.01 2.86
C SER A 43 4.51 -6.04 3.36
N TYR A 44 4.90 -5.01 4.11
CA TYR A 44 3.97 -3.99 4.60
C TYR A 44 3.44 -3.06 3.51
N LEU A 45 4.21 -2.85 2.44
CA LEU A 45 3.78 -2.06 1.29
C LEU A 45 3.88 -2.88 0.00
N VAL A 46 2.73 -3.17 -0.60
CA VAL A 46 2.61 -3.96 -1.83
C VAL A 46 2.07 -3.11 -2.99
N GLY A 47 2.24 -3.60 -4.22
CA GLY A 47 1.90 -2.86 -5.44
C GLY A 47 3.03 -1.95 -5.90
N ASP A 48 2.72 -0.67 -6.15
CA ASP A 48 3.69 0.32 -6.62
C ASP A 48 4.65 0.77 -5.50
N LYS A 49 5.74 0.02 -5.31
CA LYS A 49 6.77 0.31 -4.31
C LYS A 49 7.60 1.57 -4.61
N SER A 50 7.56 2.09 -5.84
CA SER A 50 8.35 3.28 -6.21
C SER A 50 7.95 4.53 -5.44
N ILE A 51 6.74 4.55 -4.87
CA ILE A 51 6.25 5.64 -4.03
C ILE A 51 7.04 5.83 -2.73
N LEU A 52 7.68 4.76 -2.22
CA LEU A 52 8.57 4.85 -1.05
C LEU A 52 9.76 5.77 -1.33
N THR A 53 10.34 5.67 -2.52
CA THR A 53 11.44 6.55 -2.95
C THR A 53 10.98 8.00 -3.07
N ASP A 54 9.77 8.26 -3.60
CA ASP A 54 9.24 9.63 -3.63
C ASP A 54 8.99 10.20 -2.22
N ALA A 55 8.68 9.32 -1.27
CA ALA A 55 8.52 9.63 0.14
C ALA A 55 9.86 9.72 0.89
N GLY A 56 11.01 9.49 0.23
CA GLY A 56 12.33 9.47 0.88
C GLY A 56 12.48 8.36 1.91
N LEU A 57 11.77 7.24 1.72
CA LEU A 57 11.79 6.07 2.60
C LEU A 57 12.48 4.92 1.89
N HIS A 58 13.54 4.41 2.50
CA HIS A 58 14.36 3.31 1.98
C HIS A 58 14.37 2.10 2.92
N SER A 59 14.17 2.33 4.22
CA SER A 59 14.12 1.26 5.21
C SER A 59 13.09 1.53 6.31
N ILE A 60 12.95 0.56 7.23
CA ILE A 60 12.05 0.71 8.38
C ILE A 60 12.55 1.77 9.36
N GLU A 61 13.86 1.96 9.45
CA GLU A 61 14.48 3.00 10.29
C GLU A 61 14.06 4.40 9.84
N ASP A 62 13.89 4.62 8.52
CA ASP A 62 13.38 5.89 8.00
C ASP A 62 11.95 6.14 8.46
N VAL A 63 11.11 5.10 8.52
CA VAL A 63 9.73 5.18 9.03
C VAL A 63 9.70 5.49 10.52
N GLU A 64 10.58 4.86 11.30
CA GLU A 64 10.69 5.11 12.74
C GLU A 64 11.18 6.54 13.03
N ALA A 65 12.05 7.08 12.18
CA ALA A 65 12.60 8.43 12.26
C ALA A 65 11.69 9.53 11.68
N LEU A 66 10.53 9.18 11.10
CA LEU A 66 9.60 10.17 10.55
C LEU A 66 9.18 11.19 11.61
N PRO A 67 9.24 12.50 11.29
CA PRO A 67 8.80 13.53 12.21
C PRO A 67 7.27 13.49 12.39
N ALA A 68 6.80 13.93 13.55
CA ALA A 68 5.37 14.08 13.80
C ALA A 68 4.74 15.04 12.77
N PRO A 69 3.62 14.66 12.12
CA PRO A 69 2.90 15.56 11.23
C PRO A 69 2.52 16.88 11.93
N PRO A 70 2.65 18.04 11.24
CA PRO A 70 2.51 19.36 11.86
C PRO A 70 1.07 19.71 12.28
N GLU A 71 0.07 18.99 11.79
CA GLU A 71 -1.34 19.27 12.08
C GLU A 71 -1.83 18.77 13.46
N ILE A 72 -0.93 18.21 14.29
CA ILE A 72 -1.27 17.46 15.50
C ILE A 72 -1.15 18.31 16.77
N LYS A 73 -2.14 18.19 17.66
CA LYS A 73 -2.13 18.75 19.04
C LYS A 73 -1.74 17.74 20.13
N ILE A 74 -1.76 16.44 19.83
CA ILE A 74 -1.45 15.35 20.76
C ILE A 74 -0.22 14.62 20.21
N HIS A 75 0.95 15.03 20.69
CA HIS A 75 2.21 14.39 20.32
C HIS A 75 2.20 12.92 20.79
N ASP A 76 2.74 12.02 19.97
CA ASP A 76 3.15 10.65 20.30
C ASP A 76 2.13 9.49 20.26
N GLN A 77 0.89 9.69 19.80
CA GLN A 77 -0.02 8.55 19.61
C GLN A 77 0.23 7.81 18.27
N LYS A 78 0.91 6.66 18.36
CA LYS A 78 1.08 5.69 17.25
C LYS A 78 0.26 4.43 17.51
N PHE A 79 -0.25 3.83 16.45
CA PHE A 79 -1.13 2.66 16.41
C PHE A 79 -0.43 1.50 15.70
N LYS A 80 0.67 1.04 16.31
CA LYS A 80 1.53 0.01 15.73
C LYS A 80 0.76 -1.30 15.55
N GLY A 81 0.72 -1.81 14.31
CA GLY A 81 0.06 -3.09 13.98
C GLY A 81 -1.45 -3.01 13.72
N ASP A 82 -2.10 -1.85 13.91
CA ASP A 82 -3.54 -1.69 13.68
C ASP A 82 -3.90 -1.75 12.19
N VAL A 83 -2.94 -1.45 11.31
CA VAL A 83 -3.06 -1.65 9.85
C VAL A 83 -2.14 -2.79 9.46
N SER A 84 -2.69 -3.82 8.78
CA SER A 84 -1.94 -5.01 8.39
C SER A 84 -0.93 -4.78 7.27
N TYR A 85 -1.31 -4.00 6.24
CA TYR A 85 -0.45 -3.61 5.12
C TYR A 85 -1.14 -2.52 4.28
N PHE A 86 -0.37 -1.87 3.40
CA PHE A 86 -0.85 -0.90 2.42
C PHE A 86 -0.70 -1.47 0.99
N ILE A 87 -1.73 -1.26 0.17
CA ILE A 87 -1.65 -1.49 -1.28
C ILE A 87 -1.56 -0.13 -1.97
N CYS A 88 -0.44 0.15 -2.63
CA CYS A 88 -0.29 1.33 -3.47
C CYS A 88 -0.59 0.97 -4.93
N SER A 89 -1.61 1.60 -5.51
CA SER A 89 -2.03 1.35 -6.88
C SER A 89 -2.37 2.65 -7.62
N ARG A 90 -2.58 2.53 -8.94
CA ARG A 90 -2.94 3.63 -9.84
C ARG A 90 -4.14 3.22 -10.68
N LEU A 91 -4.75 4.18 -11.38
CA LEU A 91 -5.82 3.90 -12.34
C LEU A 91 -5.34 2.87 -13.38
N GLY A 92 -6.10 1.79 -13.50
CA GLY A 92 -5.80 0.68 -14.41
C GLY A 92 -6.42 0.85 -15.79
N ALA A 93 -5.96 0.05 -16.74
CA ALA A 93 -6.43 0.06 -18.12
C ALA A 93 -7.68 -0.84 -18.37
N GLY A 94 -8.17 -1.54 -17.35
CA GLY A 94 -9.28 -2.50 -17.47
C GLY A 94 -8.81 -3.94 -17.74
N PRO A 95 -9.74 -4.84 -18.11
CA PRO A 95 -9.44 -6.25 -18.35
C PRO A 95 -8.57 -6.45 -19.60
N LYS A 96 -7.74 -7.49 -19.60
CA LYS A 96 -6.84 -7.83 -20.71
C LYS A 96 -6.88 -9.33 -20.99
N VAL A 97 -6.88 -9.71 -22.26
CA VAL A 97 -6.65 -11.09 -22.70
C VAL A 97 -5.17 -11.43 -22.52
N VAL A 98 -4.89 -12.49 -21.77
CA VAL A 98 -3.54 -13.02 -21.58
C VAL A 98 -3.33 -14.14 -22.59
N THR A 99 -2.45 -13.93 -23.55
CA THR A 99 -2.13 -14.90 -24.63
C THR A 99 -0.92 -15.78 -24.30
N ASP A 100 -0.29 -15.54 -23.16
CA ASP A 100 0.84 -16.33 -22.67
C ASP A 100 0.30 -17.60 -21.99
N GLU A 101 0.49 -18.74 -22.66
CA GLU A 101 0.03 -20.05 -22.18
C GLU A 101 0.63 -20.44 -20.82
N SER A 102 1.78 -19.87 -20.43
CA SER A 102 2.37 -20.12 -19.10
C SER A 102 1.56 -19.51 -17.95
N GLN A 103 0.68 -18.56 -18.26
CA GLN A 103 -0.18 -17.88 -17.29
C GLN A 103 -1.59 -18.50 -17.23
N VAL A 104 -1.85 -19.55 -18.00
CA VAL A 104 -3.14 -20.24 -17.96
C VAL A 104 -3.28 -20.95 -16.62
N LEU A 105 -4.46 -20.83 -16.02
CA LEU A 105 -4.73 -21.40 -14.69
C LEU A 105 -5.23 -22.85 -14.75
N LEU A 106 -5.64 -23.33 -15.92
CA LEU A 106 -6.14 -24.68 -16.15
C LEU A 106 -5.20 -25.47 -17.05
N ASN A 107 -4.99 -26.74 -16.73
CA ASN A 107 -4.27 -27.66 -17.59
C ASN A 107 -5.07 -27.91 -18.86
N SER A 108 -4.42 -27.81 -20.03
CA SER A 108 -5.08 -27.92 -21.34
C SER A 108 -5.61 -29.31 -21.68
N ILE A 109 -5.12 -30.36 -21.00
CA ILE A 109 -5.52 -31.75 -21.24
C ILE A 109 -6.60 -32.17 -20.24
N THR A 110 -6.39 -31.89 -18.95
CA THR A 110 -7.29 -32.37 -17.89
C THR A 110 -8.43 -31.38 -17.58
N GLY A 111 -8.28 -30.11 -17.95
CA GLY A 111 -9.22 -29.05 -17.58
C GLY A 111 -9.21 -28.69 -16.09
N LEU A 112 -8.26 -29.24 -15.32
CA LEU A 112 -8.12 -29.00 -13.88
C LEU A 112 -7.14 -27.85 -13.58
N PRO A 113 -7.21 -27.21 -12.40
CA PRO A 113 -6.25 -26.18 -12.02
C PRO A 113 -4.80 -26.64 -12.09
N ASN A 114 -3.92 -25.76 -12.58
CA ASN A 114 -2.48 -25.97 -12.54
C ASN A 114 -1.97 -25.86 -11.09
N GLY A 115 -1.18 -26.83 -10.62
CA GLY A 115 -0.56 -26.80 -9.28
C GLY A 115 -1.33 -27.49 -8.16
N VAL A 116 -2.29 -28.38 -8.48
CA VAL A 116 -2.76 -29.43 -7.56
C VAL A 116 -1.82 -30.62 -7.60
#